data_AF-A0A8T1V5K2-F1
#
_entry.id   AF-A0A8T1V5K2-F1
#
_cell.length_a   1.000
_cell.length_b   1.000
_cell.length_c   1.000
_cell.angle_alpha   90.00
_cell.angle_beta   90.00
_cell.angle_gamma   90.00
#
_symmetry.space_group_name_H-M   'P 1'
#
loop_
_entity.id
_entity.type
_entity.pdbx_description
1 polymer ?
#
loop_
_entity_poly.entity_id
_entity_poly.type
_entity_poly.pdbx_seq_one_letter_code
_entity_poly.pdbx_strand_id
1 'polypeptide(L)'
;MKLEAPFHMIETVPAMAGRSINGSFCGMTMVQHDAKGEVLFLHRNQHKLTGERDGEMEKAALENTVVPPEEALGAPQADGFPDPVIWTHLLSFRKNANRRFYTIDAYRATPQFPKWQPCYGRQYVEKQKMFELQEFSNFRFAGIETDLRHFALEAARLRHAQDVVWSRAHQSNITGNITGN
;
A
#
# COMPACT_ATOMS: atom_id res chain seq x y z
N MET A 1 -29.09 3.43 -6.48
CA MET A 1 -28.94 1.96 -6.53
C MET A 1 -29.80 1.44 -7.67
N LYS A 2 -29.25 0.64 -8.58
CA LYS A 2 -29.76 0.51 -9.97
C LYS A 2 -30.57 -0.77 -10.26
N LEU A 3 -30.73 -1.67 -9.28
CA LEU A 3 -31.23 -3.03 -9.52
C LEU A 3 -32.66 -3.30 -9.01
N GLU A 4 -33.36 -2.32 -8.42
CA GLU A 4 -34.71 -2.49 -7.83
C GLU A 4 -34.88 -3.75 -6.93
N ALA A 5 -33.78 -4.28 -6.42
CA ALA A 5 -33.73 -5.49 -5.62
C ALA A 5 -33.36 -5.15 -4.17
N PRO A 6 -33.89 -5.88 -3.18
CA PRO A 6 -33.45 -5.74 -1.81
C PRO A 6 -31.98 -6.13 -1.69
N PHE A 7 -31.24 -5.37 -0.88
CA PHE A 7 -29.84 -5.59 -0.61
C PHE A 7 -29.60 -5.45 0.89
N HIS A 8 -28.62 -6.19 1.39
CA HIS A 8 -28.18 -6.08 2.76
C HIS A 8 -26.77 -5.49 2.78
N MET A 9 -26.60 -4.40 3.54
CA MET A 9 -25.28 -3.80 3.75
C MET A 9 -24.64 -4.45 4.97
N ILE A 10 -23.36 -4.81 4.83
CA ILE A 10 -22.53 -5.29 5.94
C ILE A 10 -22.50 -4.21 7.04
N GLU A 11 -22.62 -4.63 8.29
CA GLU A 11 -22.68 -3.72 9.44
C GLU A 11 -21.35 -2.97 9.63
N THR A 12 -20.24 -3.71 9.52
CA THR A 12 -18.89 -3.18 9.66
C THR A 12 -18.56 -2.23 8.52
N VAL A 13 -18.26 -0.99 8.88
CA VAL A 13 -17.88 0.06 7.93
C VAL A 13 -16.47 -0.17 7.36
N PRO A 14 -16.11 0.45 6.22
CA PRO A 14 -14.77 0.34 5.67
C PRO A 14 -13.68 0.81 6.66
N ALA A 15 -12.56 0.13 6.67
CA ALA A 15 -11.36 0.47 7.43
C ALA A 15 -10.23 0.96 6.50
N MET A 16 -9.12 1.38 7.07
CA MET A 16 -7.92 1.76 6.32
C MET A 16 -6.71 0.98 6.83
N ALA A 17 -5.96 0.35 5.93
CA ALA A 17 -4.62 -0.18 6.24
C ALA A 17 -3.55 0.82 5.78
N GLY A 18 -2.49 0.90 6.56
CA GLY A 18 -1.46 1.91 6.34
C GLY A 18 -0.31 1.82 7.32
N ARG A 19 0.53 2.85 7.30
CA ARG A 19 1.70 2.96 8.16
C ARG A 19 1.45 3.96 9.28
N SER A 20 1.92 3.65 10.47
CA SER A 20 1.95 4.57 11.61
C SER A 20 3.40 4.89 11.93
N ILE A 21 3.76 6.18 11.93
CA ILE A 21 5.11 6.66 12.25
C ILE A 21 4.98 7.81 13.25
N ASN A 22 5.66 7.71 14.39
CA ASN A 22 5.66 8.73 15.45
C ASN A 22 4.26 9.22 15.84
N GLY A 23 3.29 8.30 15.95
CA GLY A 23 1.90 8.60 16.30
C GLY A 23 1.05 9.25 15.19
N SER A 24 1.62 9.43 13.99
CA SER A 24 0.93 9.89 12.79
C SER A 24 0.61 8.70 11.89
N PHE A 25 -0.67 8.42 11.68
CA PHE A 25 -1.14 7.37 10.79
C PHE A 25 -1.33 7.90 9.37
N CYS A 26 -1.00 7.09 8.37
CA CYS A 26 -1.30 7.33 6.96
C CYS A 26 -1.92 6.08 6.33
N GLY A 27 -3.25 6.09 6.15
CA GLY A 27 -3.97 5.04 5.43
C GLY A 27 -3.76 5.16 3.92
N MET A 28 -3.31 4.07 3.29
CA MET A 28 -3.00 4.02 1.86
C MET A 28 -3.77 2.90 1.14
N THR A 29 -4.48 2.08 1.91
CA THR A 29 -5.21 0.90 1.45
C THR A 29 -6.61 0.92 2.04
N MET A 30 -7.65 0.79 1.21
CA MET A 30 -9.02 0.58 1.70
C MET A 30 -9.17 -0.86 2.17
N VAL A 31 -9.82 -1.06 3.32
CA VAL A 31 -10.13 -2.37 3.87
C VAL A 31 -11.63 -2.57 3.96
N GLN A 32 -12.11 -3.69 3.45
CA GLN A 32 -13.51 -4.11 3.53
C GLN A 32 -13.61 -5.41 4.32
N HIS A 33 -14.77 -5.59 4.96
CA HIS A 33 -15.02 -6.71 5.87
C HIS A 33 -16.10 -7.64 5.33
N ASP A 34 -16.14 -8.86 5.85
CA ASP A 34 -17.23 -9.79 5.63
C ASP A 34 -18.43 -9.52 6.57
N ALA A 35 -19.47 -10.36 6.49
CA ALA A 35 -20.66 -10.24 7.32
C ALA A 35 -20.41 -10.48 8.83
N LYS A 36 -19.27 -11.07 9.21
CA LYS A 36 -18.85 -11.27 10.61
C LYS A 36 -17.99 -10.11 11.12
N GLY A 37 -17.58 -9.20 10.23
CA GLY A 37 -16.70 -8.09 10.52
C GLY A 37 -15.21 -8.43 10.44
N GLU A 38 -14.86 -9.60 9.90
CA GLU A 38 -13.48 -9.98 9.64
C GLU A 38 -12.99 -9.32 8.36
N VAL A 39 -11.69 -9.00 8.27
CA VAL A 39 -11.10 -8.41 7.06
C VAL A 39 -11.24 -9.38 5.89
N LEU A 40 -11.88 -8.93 4.82
CA LEU A 40 -12.14 -9.71 3.62
C LEU A 40 -11.32 -9.24 2.42
N PHE A 41 -11.12 -7.92 2.30
CA PHE A 41 -10.49 -7.33 1.12
C PHE A 41 -9.60 -6.16 1.50
N LEU A 42 -8.41 -6.10 0.90
CA LEU A 42 -7.47 -4.99 0.98
C LEU A 42 -7.20 -4.47 -0.43
N HIS A 43 -7.44 -3.18 -0.65
CA HIS A 43 -7.20 -2.54 -1.94
C HIS A 43 -6.12 -1.47 -1.81
N ARG A 44 -4.92 -1.76 -2.33
CA ARG A 44 -3.81 -0.78 -2.38
C ARG A 44 -4.20 0.34 -3.35
N ASN A 45 -4.67 1.46 -2.80
CA ASN A 45 -5.17 2.58 -3.59
C ASN A 45 -4.05 3.49 -4.10
N GLN A 46 -3.03 3.69 -3.28
CA GLN A 46 -2.00 4.70 -3.52
C GLN A 46 -0.69 4.10 -4.01
N HIS A 47 -0.24 3.01 -3.38
CA HIS A 47 1.02 2.34 -3.72
C HIS A 47 0.77 0.99 -4.34
N LYS A 48 0.80 0.93 -5.67
CA LYS A 48 0.73 -0.33 -6.40
C LYS A 48 2.06 -1.08 -6.26
N LEU A 49 2.00 -2.40 -6.28
CA LEU A 49 3.20 -3.23 -6.31
C LEU A 49 3.73 -3.29 -7.74
N THR A 50 4.95 -2.83 -7.96
CA THR A 50 5.58 -2.82 -9.29
C THR A 50 6.71 -3.85 -9.39
N GLY A 51 7.28 -4.26 -8.26
CA GLY A 51 8.51 -5.05 -8.20
C GLY A 51 9.76 -4.24 -8.48
N GLU A 52 9.67 -2.90 -8.45
CA GLU A 52 10.74 -1.97 -8.84
C GLU A 52 10.86 -0.84 -7.79
N ARG A 53 12.06 -0.26 -7.68
CA ARG A 53 12.29 0.86 -6.75
C ARG A 53 11.64 2.14 -7.28
N ASP A 54 11.04 2.90 -6.37
CA ASP A 54 10.55 4.24 -6.66
C ASP A 54 11.59 5.27 -6.15
N GLY A 55 12.28 5.91 -7.11
CA GLY A 55 13.32 6.88 -6.80
C GLY A 55 12.81 8.17 -6.13
N GLU A 56 11.55 8.57 -6.36
CA GLU A 56 10.97 9.72 -5.67
C GLU A 56 10.68 9.39 -4.21
N MET A 57 10.19 8.17 -3.94
CA MET A 57 10.02 7.68 -2.57
C MET A 57 11.34 7.52 -1.83
N GLU A 58 12.35 6.91 -2.46
CA GLU A 58 13.67 6.72 -1.86
C GLU A 58 14.34 8.05 -1.53
N LYS A 59 14.28 9.01 -2.46
CA LYS A 59 14.76 10.37 -2.22
C LYS A 59 14.00 11.05 -1.07
N ALA A 60 12.68 10.94 -1.03
CA ALA A 60 11.88 11.52 0.05
C ALA A 60 12.18 10.89 1.42
N ALA A 61 12.53 9.61 1.48
CA ALA A 61 12.97 8.94 2.69
C ALA A 61 14.33 9.49 3.17
N LEU A 62 15.30 9.65 2.26
CA LEU A 62 16.64 10.19 2.57
C LEU A 62 16.62 11.65 3.01
N GLU A 63 15.73 12.47 2.44
CA GLU A 63 15.59 13.89 2.78
C GLU A 63 14.77 14.11 4.07
N ASN A 64 14.17 13.06 4.66
CA ASN A 64 13.38 13.20 5.88
C ASN A 64 14.28 13.40 7.11
N THR A 65 14.12 14.53 7.78
CA THR A 65 14.89 14.88 8.99
C THR A 65 14.16 14.55 10.30
N VAL A 66 12.91 14.10 10.24
CA VAL A 66 12.03 13.85 11.40
C VAL A 66 11.82 12.35 11.64
N VAL A 67 11.92 11.53 10.61
CA VAL A 67 11.80 10.08 10.68
C VAL A 67 13.15 9.47 10.34
N PRO A 68 13.66 8.51 11.14
CA PRO A 68 14.89 7.79 10.79
C PRO A 68 14.80 7.21 9.37
N PRO A 69 15.87 7.29 8.55
CA PRO A 69 15.82 6.83 7.16
C PRO A 69 15.26 5.43 7.01
N GLU A 70 15.61 4.48 7.88
CA GLU A 70 15.12 3.09 7.90
C GLU A 70 13.62 2.95 8.19
N GLU A 71 13.02 3.92 8.88
CA GLU A 71 11.60 3.95 9.24
C GLU A 71 10.75 4.78 8.28
N ALA A 72 11.37 5.54 7.39
CA ALA A 72 10.65 6.39 6.45
C ALA A 72 9.90 5.57 5.38
N LEU A 73 8.83 6.14 4.83
CA LEU A 73 8.16 5.57 3.66
C LEU A 73 9.07 5.72 2.44
N GLY A 74 9.40 4.60 1.78
CA GLY A 74 10.31 4.59 0.61
C GLY A 74 11.75 4.16 0.94
N ALA A 75 12.08 3.99 2.21
CA ALA A 75 13.38 3.50 2.64
C ALA A 75 13.63 2.06 2.14
N PRO A 76 14.87 1.71 1.76
CA PRO A 76 15.23 0.32 1.51
C PRO A 76 14.97 -0.56 2.73
N GLN A 77 14.26 -1.68 2.54
CA GLN A 77 14.00 -2.64 3.61
C GLN A 77 15.10 -3.71 3.69
N ALA A 78 15.31 -4.26 4.89
CA ALA A 78 16.28 -5.32 5.14
C ALA A 78 15.96 -6.63 4.40
N ASP A 79 14.70 -6.85 4.01
CA ASP A 79 14.27 -8.00 3.20
C ASP A 79 14.68 -7.91 1.72
N GLY A 80 15.17 -6.74 1.28
CA GLY A 80 15.65 -6.53 -0.07
C GLY A 80 14.55 -6.40 -1.13
N PHE A 81 13.27 -6.40 -0.76
CA PHE A 81 12.18 -6.16 -1.70
C PHE A 81 12.06 -4.66 -2.02
N PRO A 82 11.83 -4.30 -3.30
CA PRO A 82 11.92 -2.91 -3.75
C PRO A 82 10.67 -2.07 -3.43
N ASP A 83 9.48 -2.67 -3.48
CA ASP A 83 8.25 -2.01 -3.08
C ASP A 83 8.25 -1.77 -1.56
N PRO A 84 7.70 -0.66 -1.04
CA PRO A 84 7.68 -0.41 0.39
C PRO A 84 6.64 -1.30 1.12
N VAL A 85 6.95 -1.62 2.39
CA VAL A 85 5.98 -2.12 3.38
C VAL A 85 5.06 -0.98 3.76
N ILE A 86 3.75 -1.14 3.52
CA ILE A 86 2.74 -0.13 3.87
C ILE A 86 1.67 -0.66 4.82
N TRP A 87 1.57 -1.96 5.06
CA TRP A 87 0.60 -2.56 5.98
C TRP A 87 1.26 -2.86 7.33
N THR A 88 1.50 -1.81 8.12
CA THR A 88 1.96 -1.98 9.51
C THR A 88 0.83 -1.88 10.50
N HIS A 89 -0.25 -1.17 10.17
CA HIS A 89 -1.41 -1.02 11.03
C HIS A 89 -2.73 -1.04 10.26
N LEU A 90 -3.78 -1.48 10.95
CA LEU A 90 -5.18 -1.37 10.54
C LEU A 90 -5.90 -0.33 11.41
N LEU A 91 -6.46 0.69 10.77
CA LEU A 91 -7.34 1.67 11.38
C LEU A 91 -8.80 1.24 11.20
N SER A 92 -9.45 0.85 12.29
CA SER A 92 -10.83 0.36 12.32
C SER A 92 -11.75 1.31 13.06
N PHE A 93 -13.01 1.37 12.65
CA PHE A 93 -14.05 2.05 13.41
C PHE A 93 -14.57 1.10 14.50
N ARG A 94 -14.67 1.59 15.74
CA ARG A 94 -15.05 0.74 16.87
C ARG A 94 -16.49 0.25 16.70
N LYS A 95 -16.72 -1.04 16.97
CA LYS A 95 -18.03 -1.70 16.83
C LYS A 95 -19.17 -0.98 17.59
N ASN A 96 -18.86 -0.47 18.79
CA ASN A 96 -19.85 0.19 19.65
C ASN A 96 -19.93 1.71 19.43
N ALA A 97 -19.16 2.27 18.50
CA ALA A 97 -19.21 3.69 18.19
C ALA A 97 -20.44 4.03 17.34
N ASN A 98 -21.02 5.21 17.57
CA ASN A 98 -22.15 5.66 16.78
C ASN A 98 -21.71 5.97 15.35
N ARG A 99 -22.25 5.22 14.37
CA ARG A 99 -21.92 5.33 12.94
C ARG A 99 -22.08 6.74 12.36
N ARG A 100 -22.86 7.63 13.00
CA ARG A 100 -22.95 9.05 12.60
C ARG A 100 -21.60 9.79 12.71
N PHE A 101 -20.65 9.28 13.50
CA PHE A 101 -19.31 9.84 13.65
C PHE A 101 -18.26 9.16 12.77
N TYR A 102 -18.66 8.21 11.93
CA TYR A 102 -17.76 7.59 10.97
C TYR A 102 -17.42 8.60 9.87
N THR A 103 -16.18 9.08 9.86
CA THR A 103 -15.60 9.81 8.73
C THR A 103 -14.19 9.32 8.45
N ILE A 104 -13.85 9.25 7.17
CA ILE A 104 -12.52 8.99 6.67
C ILE A 104 -12.04 10.29 6.04
N ASP A 105 -11.03 10.91 6.65
CA ASP A 105 -10.50 12.18 6.17
C ASP A 105 -9.47 11.91 5.07
N ALA A 106 -9.28 12.87 4.16
CA ALA A 106 -8.16 12.89 3.23
C ALA A 106 -7.23 14.05 3.62
N TYR A 107 -5.95 13.75 3.90
CA TYR A 107 -5.01 14.72 4.46
C TYR A 107 -3.56 14.44 4.03
N ARG A 108 -2.65 15.34 4.42
CA ARG A 108 -1.20 15.18 4.28
C ARG A 108 -0.59 15.03 5.66
N ALA A 109 0.13 13.94 5.91
CA ALA A 109 0.69 13.61 7.21
C ALA A 109 2.14 14.10 7.37
N THR A 110 2.42 15.33 6.93
CA THR A 110 3.76 15.93 7.06
C THR A 110 4.06 16.30 8.52
N PRO A 111 5.31 16.19 8.99
CA PRO A 111 6.50 15.76 8.25
C PRO A 111 6.77 14.25 8.24
N GLN A 112 5.94 13.43 8.92
CA GLN A 112 6.18 11.99 9.03
C GLN A 112 6.08 11.26 7.68
N PHE A 113 5.30 11.80 6.75
CA PHE A 113 5.15 11.28 5.39
C PHE A 113 5.50 12.36 4.35
N PRO A 114 5.93 11.97 3.14
CA PRO A 114 6.22 12.91 2.06
C PRO A 114 5.03 13.85 1.79
N LYS A 115 5.31 15.13 1.50
CA LYS A 115 4.26 16.15 1.30
C LYS A 115 3.27 15.81 0.18
N TRP A 116 3.75 15.09 -0.84
CA TRP A 116 2.95 14.66 -1.98
C TRP A 116 2.14 13.38 -1.69
N GLN A 117 2.42 12.65 -0.60
CA GLN A 117 1.72 11.42 -0.22
C GLN A 117 0.32 11.74 0.32
N PRO A 118 -0.77 11.27 -0.31
CA PRO A 118 -2.09 11.43 0.28
C PRO A 118 -2.32 10.34 1.32
N CYS A 119 -2.90 10.73 2.44
CA CYS A 119 -3.25 9.85 3.54
C CYS A 119 -4.75 9.88 3.77
N TYR A 120 -5.30 8.71 4.12
CA TYR A 120 -6.73 8.55 4.36
C TYR A 120 -6.98 7.96 5.75
N GLY A 121 -8.11 8.34 6.35
CA GLY A 121 -8.52 7.85 7.67
C GLY A 121 -8.43 8.93 8.73
N ARG A 122 -7.76 8.64 9.85
CA ARG A 122 -7.54 9.58 10.95
C ARG A 122 -6.05 9.65 11.28
N GLN A 123 -5.46 10.84 11.24
CA GLN A 123 -4.04 11.00 11.49
C GLN A 123 -3.63 10.63 12.92
N TYR A 124 -4.29 11.19 13.92
CA TYR A 124 -3.96 11.00 15.34
C TYR A 124 -5.02 10.13 16.02
N VAL A 125 -4.88 8.81 15.89
CA VAL A 125 -5.92 7.86 16.31
C VAL A 125 -6.09 7.81 17.83
N GLU A 126 -5.01 7.92 18.59
CA GLU A 126 -5.05 7.92 20.06
C GLU A 126 -5.90 9.06 20.64
N LYS A 127 -6.06 10.15 19.88
CA LYS A 127 -6.89 11.30 20.26
C LYS A 127 -8.38 11.09 19.93
N GLN A 128 -8.73 10.00 19.24
CA GLN A 128 -10.07 9.74 18.71
C GLN A 128 -10.73 8.57 19.45
N LYS A 129 -11.90 8.82 20.03
CA LYS A 129 -12.66 7.79 20.76
C LYS A 129 -13.34 6.76 19.85
N MET A 130 -13.54 7.09 18.57
CA MET A 130 -14.36 6.30 17.65
C MET A 130 -13.57 5.30 16.81
N PHE A 131 -12.25 5.49 16.73
CA PHE A 131 -11.37 4.65 15.94
C PHE A 131 -10.39 3.90 16.86
N GLU A 132 -9.85 2.82 16.34
CA GLU A 132 -8.78 2.06 16.95
C GLU A 132 -7.74 1.70 15.90
N LEU A 133 -6.49 1.70 16.34
CA LEU A 133 -5.36 1.32 15.52
C LEU A 133 -4.81 0.00 16.06
N GLN A 134 -4.73 -1.01 15.22
CA GLN A 134 -4.21 -2.33 15.55
C GLN A 134 -2.98 -2.60 14.71
N GLU A 135 -1.94 -3.21 15.30
CA GLU A 135 -0.81 -3.69 14.50
C GLU A 135 -1.27 -4.76 13.52
N PHE A 136 -0.79 -4.66 12.28
CA PHE A 136 -1.13 -5.60 11.22
C PHE A 136 -0.54 -7.00 11.47
N SER A 137 0.52 -7.08 12.27
CA SER A 137 1.15 -8.31 12.77
C SER A 137 0.19 -9.20 13.56
N ASN A 138 -0.88 -8.64 14.14
CA ASN A 138 -1.85 -9.39 14.95
C ASN A 138 -2.83 -10.22 14.12
N PHE A 139 -2.88 -10.03 12.80
CA PHE A 139 -3.79 -10.77 11.92
C PHE A 139 -3.16 -12.08 11.44
N ARG A 140 -3.99 -13.11 11.26
CA ARG A 140 -3.53 -14.42 10.74
C ARG A 140 -2.91 -14.36 9.35
N PHE A 141 -3.18 -13.30 8.61
CA PHE A 141 -2.65 -13.03 7.27
C PHE A 141 -1.53 -11.98 7.26
N ALA A 142 -0.90 -11.68 8.41
CA ALA A 142 0.12 -10.62 8.51
C ALA A 142 1.26 -10.73 7.47
N GLY A 143 1.61 -11.93 7.03
CA GLY A 143 2.66 -12.17 6.03
C GLY A 143 2.27 -11.85 4.58
N ILE A 144 0.99 -11.58 4.30
CA ILE A 144 0.50 -11.45 2.93
C ILE A 144 1.15 -10.30 2.14
N GLU A 145 1.52 -9.19 2.79
CA GLU A 145 2.22 -8.11 2.10
C GLU A 145 3.60 -8.56 1.58
N THR A 146 4.33 -9.31 2.39
CA THR A 146 5.64 -9.85 2.04
C THR A 146 5.53 -10.79 0.84
N ASP A 147 4.54 -11.69 0.85
CA ASP A 147 4.30 -12.62 -0.26
C ASP A 147 3.98 -11.86 -1.55
N LEU A 148 3.10 -10.84 -1.48
CA LEU A 148 2.74 -10.02 -2.63
C LEU A 148 3.94 -9.23 -3.17
N ARG A 149 4.78 -8.67 -2.30
CA ARG A 149 6.03 -7.97 -2.68
C ARG A 149 7.03 -8.91 -3.35
N HIS A 150 7.15 -10.14 -2.84
CA HIS A 150 7.97 -11.17 -3.45
C HIS A 150 7.50 -11.48 -4.88
N PHE A 151 6.21 -11.74 -5.08
CA PHE A 151 5.68 -12.03 -6.42
C PHE A 151 5.79 -10.82 -7.36
N ALA A 152 5.66 -9.59 -6.85
CA ALA A 152 5.86 -8.39 -7.66
C ALA A 152 7.31 -8.29 -8.17
N LEU A 153 8.30 -8.52 -7.30
CA LEU A 153 9.71 -8.56 -7.67
C LEU A 153 10.00 -9.66 -8.70
N GLU A 154 9.45 -10.87 -8.49
CA GLU A 154 9.59 -11.97 -9.43
C GLU A 154 9.02 -11.61 -10.81
N ALA A 155 7.82 -11.03 -10.83
CA ALA A 155 7.19 -10.56 -12.06
C ALA A 155 8.03 -9.49 -12.77
N ALA A 156 8.61 -8.52 -12.05
CA ALA A 156 9.48 -7.51 -12.63
C ALA A 156 10.72 -8.11 -13.29
N ARG A 157 11.37 -9.07 -12.62
CA ARG A 157 12.53 -9.79 -13.17
C ARG A 157 12.17 -10.53 -14.45
N LEU A 158 11.02 -11.19 -14.49
CA LEU A 158 10.55 -11.90 -15.68
C LEU A 158 10.27 -10.93 -16.85
N ARG A 159 9.64 -9.78 -16.59
CA ARG A 159 9.42 -8.74 -17.60
C ARG A 159 10.75 -8.26 -18.20
N HIS A 160 11.71 -7.88 -17.36
CA HIS A 160 13.02 -7.41 -17.84
C HIS A 160 13.76 -8.48 -18.65
N ALA A 161 13.70 -9.75 -18.23
CA ALA A 161 14.31 -10.83 -18.99
C ALA A 161 13.69 -10.98 -20.39
N GLN A 162 12.36 -10.87 -20.49
CA GLN A 162 11.64 -10.88 -21.77
C GLN A 162 12.02 -9.68 -22.65
N ASP A 163 12.12 -8.48 -22.08
CA ASP A 163 12.51 -7.28 -22.82
C ASP A 163 13.93 -7.39 -23.39
N VAL A 164 14.87 -7.98 -22.63
CA VAL A 164 16.24 -8.24 -23.09
C VAL A 164 16.26 -9.25 -24.24
N VAL A 165 15.48 -10.34 -24.14
CA VAL A 165 15.36 -11.35 -25.21
C VAL A 165 14.77 -10.73 -26.47
N TRP A 166 13.70 -9.95 -26.33
CA TRP A 166 13.04 -9.28 -27.46
C TRP A 166 13.95 -8.26 -28.14
N SER A 167 14.66 -7.45 -27.37
CA SER A 167 15.64 -6.48 -27.90
C SER A 167 16.75 -7.16 -28.68
N ARG A 168 17.29 -8.29 -28.16
CA ARG A 168 18.32 -9.07 -28.86
C ARG A 168 17.80 -9.68 -30.16
N ALA A 169 16.60 -10.25 -30.16
CA ALA A 169 15.99 -10.84 -31.35
C ALA A 169 15.68 -9.79 -32.43
N HIS A 170 15.24 -8.59 -32.02
CA HIS A 170 15.02 -7.49 -32.95
C HIS A 170 16.34 -7.02 -33.57
N GLN A 171 17.40 -6.90 -32.78
CA GLN A 171 18.71 -6.46 -33.26
C GLN A 171 19.38 -7.49 -34.19
N SER A 172 19.21 -8.79 -33.95
CA SER A 172 19.68 -9.85 -34.86
C SER A 172 18.93 -9.88 -36.20
N ASN A 173 17.64 -9.55 -36.20
CA ASN A 173 16.86 -9.43 -37.44
C ASN A 173 17.28 -8.22 -38.28
N ILE A 174 17.69 -7.12 -37.63
CA ILE A 174 18.22 -5.94 -38.32
C ILE A 174 19.59 -6.24 -38.94
N THR A 175 20.50 -6.90 -38.20
CA THR A 175 21.83 -7.21 -38.72
C THR A 175 21.83 -8.30 -39.80
N GLY A 176 20.92 -9.28 -39.73
CA GLY A 176 20.75 -10.32 -40.76
C GLY A 176 20.25 -9.79 -42.11
N ASN A 177 19.55 -8.65 -42.14
CA ASN A 177 19.11 -8.00 -43.38
C ASN A 177 20.17 -7.11 -44.04
N ILE A 178 21.31 -6.85 -43.38
CA ILE A 178 22.36 -5.94 -43.89
C ILE A 178 23.49 -6.72 -44.59
N THR A 179 23.61 -8.04 -44.38
CA THR A 179 24.67 -8.88 -44.99
C THR A 179 24.19 -9.75 -46.16
N GLY A 180 22.93 -9.60 -46.60
CA GLY A 180 22.39 -10.27 -47.77
C GLY A 180 22.30 -9.35 -48.98
N ASN A 181 23.43 -9.11 -49.66
CA ASN A 181 23.49 -8.61 -51.04
C ASN A 181 24.79 -9.08 -51.70
#